data_AF-A0A1Y3NAH5-F1
#
_entry.id   AF-A0A1Y3NAH5-F1
#
_cell.length_a   1.000
_cell.length_b   1.000
_cell.length_c   1.000
_cell.angle_alpha   90.00
_cell.angle_beta   90.00
_cell.angle_gamma   90.00
#
_symmetry.space_group_name_H-M   'P 1'
#
loop_
_entity.id
_entity.type
_entity.pdbx_description
1 polymer ?
#
loop_
_entity_poly.entity_id
_entity_poly.type
_entity_poly.pdbx_seq_one_letter_code
_entity_poly.pdbx_strand_id
1 'polypeptide(L)' 'MTTTVTERETITKKETITITVTKNSSVETTTPSKKCSGKWAQCGGIGYKGPSCCQPGLTCHKFDKYYSQCILKF' A
#
# COMPACT_ATOMS: atom_id res chain seq x y z
N MET A 1 9.03 36.29 -35.86
CA MET A 1 8.39 35.05 -36.31
C MET A 1 7.51 34.61 -35.17
N THR A 2 6.21 34.89 -35.26
CA THR A 2 5.27 34.74 -34.15
C THR A 2 4.47 33.47 -34.38
N THR A 3 4.70 32.45 -33.55
CA THR A 3 3.95 31.20 -33.62
C THR A 3 2.91 31.22 -32.51
N THR A 4 1.67 31.48 -32.91
CA THR A 4 0.49 31.41 -32.05
C THR A 4 0.11 29.94 -31.86
N VAL A 5 0.23 29.43 -30.63
CA VAL A 5 -0.24 28.08 -30.29
C VAL A 5 -1.59 28.23 -29.59
N THR A 6 -2.66 27.93 -30.33
CA THR A 6 -4.02 27.84 -29.80
C THR A 6 -4.29 26.37 -29.49
N GLU A 7 -3.99 25.96 -28.27
CA GLU A 7 -4.30 24.61 -27.79
C GLU A 7 -5.57 24.66 -26.93
N ARG A 8 -6.70 24.30 -27.57
CA ARG A 8 -7.90 23.88 -26.86
C ARG A 8 -7.79 22.39 -26.63
N GLU A 9 -7.27 21.99 -25.47
CA GLU A 9 -7.47 20.63 -24.99
C GLU A 9 -8.65 20.56 -24.02
N THR A 10 -9.56 19.68 -24.41
CA THR A 10 -10.85 19.37 -23.82
C THR A 10 -10.71 18.84 -22.40
N ILE A 11 -11.59 19.35 -21.54
CA ILE A 11 -11.77 18.99 -20.12
C ILE A 11 -11.99 17.48 -20.00
N THR A 12 -10.91 16.72 -19.84
CA THR A 12 -11.00 15.28 -19.58
C THR A 12 -11.15 15.10 -18.08
N LYS A 13 -12.42 14.97 -17.68
CA LYS A 13 -12.92 14.28 -16.49
C LYS A 13 -11.89 14.18 -15.35
N LYS A 14 -12.05 15.03 -14.33
CA LYS A 14 -11.54 14.76 -12.99
C LYS A 14 -12.28 13.55 -12.45
N GLU A 15 -11.89 12.37 -12.91
CA GLU A 15 -12.33 11.11 -12.36
C GLU A 15 -11.72 11.06 -10.96
N THR A 16 -12.49 11.56 -10.01
CA THR A 16 -12.24 11.31 -8.60
C THR A 16 -12.48 9.83 -8.44
N ILE A 17 -11.43 9.04 -8.66
CA ILE A 17 -11.38 7.64 -8.30
C ILE A 17 -11.59 7.63 -6.80
N THR A 18 -12.84 7.47 -6.41
CA THR A 18 -13.20 7.27 -5.02
C THR A 18 -12.76 5.84 -4.76
N ILE A 19 -11.51 5.68 -4.32
CA ILE A 19 -11.02 4.41 -3.82
C ILE A 19 -11.81 4.21 -2.54
N THR A 20 -12.94 3.53 -2.65
CA THR A 20 -13.62 2.98 -1.49
C THR A 20 -12.63 2.01 -0.89
N VAL A 21 -11.87 2.46 0.11
CA VAL A 21 -11.12 1.56 1.00
C VAL A 21 -12.20 0.86 1.81
N THR A 22 -12.87 -0.11 1.21
CA THR A 22 -13.49 -1.18 1.96
C THR A 22 -12.33 -1.87 2.64
N LYS A 23 -12.07 -1.45 3.88
CA LYS A 23 -11.31 -2.23 4.86
C LYS A 23 -12.11 -3.48 5.21
N ASN A 24 -12.36 -4.31 4.20
CA ASN A 24 -12.96 -5.63 4.30
C ASN A 24 -11.91 -6.63 3.80
N SER A 25 -10.75 -6.63 4.47
CA SER A 25 -9.93 -7.85 4.54
C SER A 25 -10.56 -8.78 5.57
N SER A 26 -11.72 -9.32 5.24
CA SER A 26 -12.19 -10.59 5.79
C SER A 26 -11.90 -11.67 4.75
N VAL A 27 -10.62 -11.91 4.48
CA VAL A 27 -10.20 -13.19 3.93
C VAL A 27 -10.17 -14.13 5.12
N GLU A 28 -11.36 -14.63 5.43
CA GLU A 28 -11.62 -15.69 6.38
C GLU A 28 -11.09 -16.99 5.77
N THR A 29 -9.79 -17.17 5.85
CA THR A 29 -9.15 -18.48 5.70
C THR A 29 -8.77 -18.93 7.10
N THR A 30 -9.59 -19.80 7.67
CA THR A 30 -9.23 -20.87 8.63
C THR A 30 -7.75 -20.92 9.07
N THR A 31 -7.25 -20.00 9.91
CA THR A 31 -5.84 -20.07 10.39
C THR A 31 -5.62 -19.24 11.66
N PRO A 32 -4.64 -19.59 12.52
CA PRO A 32 -4.50 -19.03 13.86
C PRO A 32 -4.29 -17.52 13.76
N SER A 33 -4.86 -16.78 14.71
CA SER A 33 -4.79 -15.34 14.90
C SER A 33 -3.36 -14.80 14.79
N LYS A 34 -2.86 -14.63 13.55
CA LYS A 34 -1.55 -14.03 13.27
C LYS A 34 -1.68 -12.55 13.59
N LYS A 35 -1.36 -12.22 14.84
CA LYS A 35 -1.17 -10.84 15.32
C LYS A 35 -0.25 -10.13 14.32
N CYS A 36 -0.58 -8.88 14.00
CA CYS A 36 0.25 -8.08 13.11
C CYS A 36 1.69 -7.98 13.61
N SER A 37 2.63 -7.93 12.66
CA SER A 37 4.06 -7.80 12.92
C SER A 37 4.38 -6.54 13.73
N GLY A 38 5.20 -6.68 14.76
CA GLY A 38 5.65 -5.56 15.57
C GLY A 38 6.76 -4.75 14.91
N LYS A 39 7.19 -3.68 15.58
CA LYS A 39 8.29 -2.84 15.10
C LYS A 39 9.53 -3.70 14.84
N TRP A 40 10.18 -3.48 13.71
CA TRP A 40 11.33 -4.23 13.21
C TRP A 40 11.07 -5.70 12.83
N ALA A 41 9.84 -6.19 12.93
CA ALA A 41 9.49 -7.52 12.44
C ALA A 41 9.28 -7.51 10.92
N GLN A 42 9.54 -8.65 10.27
CA GLN A 42 9.24 -8.82 8.86
C GLN A 42 7.72 -8.76 8.65
N CYS A 43 7.29 -8.06 7.60
CA CYS A 43 5.89 -7.92 7.21
C CYS A 43 5.66 -8.26 5.75
N GLY A 44 6.70 -8.65 5.01
CA GLY A 44 6.56 -8.97 3.60
C GLY A 44 7.87 -9.44 2.99
N GLY A 45 7.77 -9.80 1.71
CA GLY A 45 8.85 -10.36 0.92
C GLY A 45 8.45 -11.65 0.21
N ILE A 46 9.11 -11.94 -0.91
CA ILE A 46 8.93 -13.20 -1.65
C ILE A 46 9.22 -14.38 -0.70
N GLY A 47 8.27 -15.30 -0.59
CA GLY A 47 8.38 -16.49 0.26
C GLY A 47 7.95 -16.29 1.72
N TYR A 48 7.69 -15.06 2.17
CA TYR A 48 7.23 -14.80 3.53
C TYR A 48 5.80 -15.33 3.76
N LYS A 49 5.61 -16.16 4.79
CA LYS A 49 4.33 -16.78 5.16
C LYS A 49 3.74 -16.22 6.46
N GLY A 50 4.35 -15.19 7.03
CA GLY A 50 3.87 -14.55 8.25
C GLY A 50 2.81 -13.47 7.99
N PRO A 51 2.39 -12.73 9.03
CA PRO A 51 1.44 -11.63 8.91
C PRO A 51 1.97 -10.50 8.02
N SER A 52 1.18 -10.10 7.03
CA SER A 52 1.51 -8.99 6.13
C SER A 52 1.19 -7.60 6.70
N CYS A 53 0.51 -7.55 7.85
CA CYS A 53 0.14 -6.33 8.54
C CYS A 53 1.17 -5.96 9.62
N CYS A 54 1.32 -4.66 9.87
CA CYS A 54 2.07 -4.12 11.01
C CYS A 54 1.13 -3.66 12.12
N GLN A 55 1.62 -3.63 13.37
CA GLN A 55 0.86 -3.02 14.47
C GLN A 55 0.51 -1.54 14.15
N PRO A 56 -0.57 -0.99 14.73
CA PRO A 56 -0.97 0.40 14.51
C PRO A 56 0.19 1.39 14.74
N GLY A 57 0.33 2.38 13.86
CA GLY A 57 1.43 3.35 13.90
C GLY A 57 2.71 2.92 13.18
N LEU A 58 2.77 1.69 12.65
CA LEU A 58 3.89 1.19 11.87
C LEU A 58 3.50 1.02 10.40
N THR A 59 4.47 1.21 9.52
CA THR A 59 4.34 0.97 8.08
C THR A 59 5.25 -0.17 7.65
N CYS A 60 4.74 -1.07 6.82
CA CYS A 60 5.55 -2.11 6.20
C CYS A 60 6.43 -1.49 5.10
N HIS A 61 7.71 -1.28 5.39
CA HIS A 61 8.68 -0.74 4.44
C HIS A 61 9.46 -1.85 3.76
N LYS A 62 9.48 -1.84 2.43
CA LYS A 62 10.20 -2.81 1.62
C LYS A 62 11.67 -2.41 1.49
N PHE A 63 12.58 -3.29 1.89
CA PHE A 63 14.02 -3.10 1.70
C PHE A 63 14.48 -3.75 0.41
N ASP A 64 14.03 -4.98 0.16
CA ASP A 64 14.32 -5.72 -1.06
C ASP A 64 13.13 -6.60 -1.48
N LYS A 65 13.33 -7.46 -2.48
CA LYS A 65 12.27 -8.34 -2.99
C LYS A 65 11.86 -9.45 -2.02
N TYR A 66 12.75 -9.88 -1.14
CA TYR A 66 12.56 -10.93 -0.13
C TYR A 66 12.30 -10.39 1.27
N TYR A 67 12.52 -9.10 1.53
CA TYR A 67 12.42 -8.53 2.86
C TYR A 67 11.73 -7.17 2.91
N SER A 68 10.67 -7.10 3.72
CA SER A 68 10.00 -5.88 4.16
C SER A 68 9.85 -5.89 5.68
N GLN A 69 10.03 -4.75 6.33
CA GLN A 69 10.02 -4.62 7.79
C GLN A 69 9.02 -3.56 8.26
N CYS A 70 8.38 -3.79 9.40
CA CYS A 70 7.53 -2.79 10.05
C CYS A 70 8.39 -1.71 10.70
N ILE A 71 8.39 -0.50 10.15
CA ILE A 71 9.12 0.64 10.70
C ILE A 71 8.16 1.75 11.12
N LEU A 72 8.60 2.57 12.06
CA LEU A 72 7.88 3.80 12.38
C LEU A 72 8.13 4.77 11.23
N LYS A 73 7.07 5.12 10.49
CA LYS A 73 7.18 6.14 9.46
C LYS A 73 6.95 7.49 10.13
N PHE A 74 8.01 8.27 10.21
CA PHE A 74 7.96 9.69 10.59
C PHE A 74 7.63 10.53 9.35
#